data_AF-A0AAD7JDJ5-F1
#
_entry.id   AF-A0AAD7JDJ5-F1
#
_cell.length_a   1.000
_cell.length_b   1.000
_cell.length_c   1.000
_cell.angle_alpha   90.00
_cell.angle_beta   90.00
_cell.angle_gamma   90.00
#
_symmetry.space_group_name_H-M   'P 1'
#
loop_
_entity.id
_entity.type
_entity.pdbx_description
1 polymer ?
#
loop_
_entity_poly.entity_id
_entity_poly.type
_entity_poly.pdbx_seq_one_letter_code
_entity_poly.pdbx_strand_id
1 'polypeptide(L)'
;MQLRDAVLRLRRDGAFIAVPLFRVNTDPIGPHPVGSYEIWAPSETFSSLFSYLCMNRGQLSILVHPLTREEREDHELRSAWIGPPFPLDLTKLPLRSDEIPLQYPSLKVGYSSTVPFMNLEDRAALGANVERALLKEKDAARAPIP
;
A
#
# COMPACT_ATOMS: atom_id res chain seq x y z
N MET A 1 5.16 -12.52 15.24
CA MET A 1 4.27 -13.44 14.48
C MET A 1 2.78 -13.17 14.67
N GLN A 2 2.29 -12.81 15.86
CA GLN A 2 0.85 -12.59 16.12
C GLN A 2 0.12 -11.70 15.09
N LEU A 3 0.72 -10.56 14.69
CA LEU A 3 0.15 -9.67 13.68
C LEU A 3 -0.02 -10.35 12.32
N ARG A 4 1.00 -11.10 11.86
CA ARG A 4 0.95 -11.85 10.61
C ARG A 4 -0.18 -12.88 10.61
N ASP A 5 -0.34 -13.59 11.72
CA ASP A 5 -1.40 -14.60 11.84
C ASP A 5 -2.79 -13.95 11.86
N ALA A 6 -2.93 -12.76 12.46
CA ALA A 6 -4.16 -11.99 12.42
C ALA A 6 -4.51 -11.53 11.00
N VAL A 7 -3.53 -11.01 10.24
CA VAL A 7 -3.70 -10.66 8.82
C VAL A 7 -4.13 -11.87 8.00
N LEU A 8 -3.53 -13.04 8.22
CA LEU A 8 -3.91 -14.28 7.52
C LEU A 8 -5.34 -14.73 7.84
N ARG A 9 -5.79 -14.62 9.10
CA ARG A 9 -7.17 -14.91 9.49
C ARG A 9 -8.15 -13.92 8.85
N LEU A 10 -7.87 -12.63 8.94
CA LEU A 10 -8.73 -11.58 8.37
C LEU A 10 -8.83 -11.67 6.84
N ARG A 11 -7.73 -12.02 6.17
CA ARG A 11 -7.74 -12.36 4.74
C ARG A 11 -8.67 -13.54 4.44
N ARG A 12 -8.54 -14.63 5.19
CA ARG A 12 -9.39 -15.82 5.04
C ARG A 12 -10.87 -15.47 5.24
N ASP A 13 -11.15 -14.57 6.18
CA ASP A 13 -12.50 -14.18 6.55
C ASP A 13 -13.05 -13.03 5.67
N GLY A 14 -12.30 -12.58 4.66
CA GLY A 14 -12.76 -11.64 3.63
C GLY A 14 -12.65 -10.15 3.98
N ALA A 15 -11.90 -9.77 5.03
CA ALA A 15 -11.77 -8.37 5.43
C ALA A 15 -10.98 -7.51 4.41
N PHE A 16 -9.99 -8.11 3.75
CA PHE A 16 -9.15 -7.49 2.72
C PHE A 16 -8.35 -8.57 1.97
N ILE A 17 -7.74 -8.18 0.85
CA ILE A 17 -6.72 -8.98 0.16
C ILE A 17 -5.35 -8.53 0.67
N ALA A 18 -4.67 -9.43 1.36
CA ALA A 18 -3.30 -9.22 1.83
C ALA A 18 -2.56 -10.54 1.75
N VAL A 19 -1.35 -10.57 1.22
CA VAL A 19 -0.59 -11.81 1.07
C VAL A 19 0.75 -11.67 1.79
N PRO A 20 0.81 -12.07 3.07
CA PRO A 20 2.09 -12.23 3.76
C PRO A 20 2.94 -13.28 3.05
N LEU A 21 4.19 -12.96 2.76
CA LEU A 21 5.14 -13.92 2.22
C LEU A 21 5.33 -15.09 3.22
N PHE A 22 5.60 -16.28 2.69
CA PHE A 22 5.83 -17.45 3.52
C PHE A 22 7.08 -17.26 4.41
N ARG A 23 8.16 -16.75 3.80
CA ARG A 23 9.44 -16.49 4.46
C ARG A 23 9.30 -15.37 5.49
N VAL A 24 9.93 -15.59 6.64
CA VAL A 24 10.25 -14.56 7.64
C VAL A 24 11.76 -14.44 7.67
N ASN A 25 12.27 -13.23 7.50
CA ASN A 25 13.69 -12.94 7.65
C ASN A 25 13.96 -12.71 9.14
N THR A 26 14.80 -13.53 9.76
CA THR A 26 15.21 -13.37 11.16
C THR A 26 16.37 -12.40 11.35
N ASP A 27 16.99 -12.01 10.25
CA ASP A 27 18.19 -11.20 10.15
C ASP A 27 18.01 -10.14 9.05
N PRO A 28 18.88 -9.10 8.98
CA PRO A 28 18.83 -8.09 7.93
C PRO A 28 18.96 -8.72 6.54
N ILE A 29 18.08 -8.35 5.61
CA ILE A 29 18.05 -8.84 4.22
C ILE A 29 17.68 -7.69 3.28
N GLY A 30 18.46 -7.54 2.20
CA GLY A 30 18.25 -6.46 1.22
C GLY A 30 18.36 -5.08 1.89
N PRO A 31 17.45 -4.13 1.62
CA PRO A 31 17.49 -2.80 2.22
C PRO A 31 17.06 -2.79 3.69
N HIS A 32 16.56 -3.90 4.24
CA HIS A 32 15.96 -3.95 5.57
C HIS A 32 17.02 -4.24 6.65
N PRO A 33 17.22 -3.32 7.62
CA PRO A 33 18.33 -3.41 8.57
C PRO A 33 18.06 -4.33 9.77
N VAL A 34 16.87 -4.96 9.83
CA VAL A 34 16.43 -5.84 10.92
C VAL A 34 15.59 -6.98 10.35
N GLY A 35 15.34 -8.02 11.16
CA GLY A 35 14.43 -9.10 10.78
C GLY A 35 13.03 -8.57 10.40
N SER A 36 12.46 -9.12 9.34
CA SER A 36 11.25 -8.60 8.69
C SER A 36 10.43 -9.70 8.01
N TYR A 37 9.21 -9.37 7.63
CA TYR A 37 8.42 -10.13 6.66
C TYR A 37 7.59 -9.17 5.83
N GLU A 38 7.28 -9.57 4.61
CA GLU A 38 6.56 -8.75 3.64
C GLU A 38 5.08 -9.14 3.59
N ILE A 39 4.23 -8.14 3.30
CA ILE A 39 2.81 -8.33 3.00
C ILE A 39 2.52 -7.57 1.71
N TRP A 40 2.16 -8.30 0.66
CA TRP A 40 1.62 -7.68 -0.54
C TRP A 40 0.14 -7.34 -0.37
N ALA A 41 -0.32 -6.22 -0.91
CA ALA A 41 -1.73 -5.87 -0.96
C ALA A 41 -2.06 -5.09 -2.24
N PRO A 42 -3.21 -5.36 -2.87
CA PRO A 42 -3.64 -4.64 -4.06
C PRO A 42 -4.38 -3.35 -3.67
N SER A 43 -4.47 -2.39 -4.60
CA SER A 43 -5.02 -1.06 -4.33
C SER A 43 -6.48 -1.09 -3.85
N GLU A 44 -7.26 -2.07 -4.29
CA GLU A 44 -8.68 -2.23 -3.98
C GLU A 44 -8.95 -2.41 -2.48
N THR A 45 -8.03 -3.02 -1.73
CA THR A 45 -8.21 -3.30 -0.29
C THR A 45 -7.08 -2.77 0.58
N PHE A 46 -6.13 -2.04 -0.01
CA PHE A 46 -4.99 -1.47 0.69
C PHE A 46 -5.41 -0.55 1.84
N SER A 47 -6.42 0.31 1.64
CA SER A 47 -6.91 1.23 2.69
C SER A 47 -7.43 0.49 3.93
N SER A 48 -8.15 -0.61 3.73
CA SER A 48 -8.65 -1.47 4.82
C SER A 48 -7.51 -2.16 5.57
N LEU A 49 -6.54 -2.73 4.86
CA LEU A 49 -5.35 -3.34 5.46
C LEU A 49 -4.52 -2.28 6.23
N PHE A 50 -4.23 -1.15 5.59
CA PHE A 50 -3.45 -0.06 6.17
C PHE A 50 -4.08 0.42 7.47
N SER A 51 -5.40 0.66 7.48
CA SER A 51 -6.15 1.05 8.67
C SER A 51 -6.04 0.01 9.80
N TYR A 52 -6.15 -1.27 9.46
CA TYR A 52 -5.98 -2.35 10.43
C TYR A 52 -4.56 -2.35 11.03
N LEU A 53 -3.53 -2.24 10.19
CA LEU A 53 -2.13 -2.21 10.64
C LEU A 53 -1.83 -1.00 11.53
N CYS A 54 -2.37 0.18 11.21
CA CYS A 54 -2.27 1.38 12.04
C CYS A 54 -2.76 1.14 13.48
N MET A 55 -3.88 0.44 13.64
CA MET A 55 -4.49 0.19 14.95
C MET A 55 -3.88 -1.00 15.68
N ASN A 56 -3.34 -2.00 14.97
CA ASN A 56 -3.03 -3.32 15.54
C ASN A 56 -1.55 -3.71 15.50
N ARG A 57 -0.65 -2.88 14.98
CA ARG A 57 0.80 -3.21 14.88
C ARG A 57 1.51 -3.40 16.22
N GLY A 58 0.90 -2.97 17.33
CA GLY A 58 1.57 -2.91 18.62
C GLY A 58 2.83 -2.03 18.55
N GLN A 59 3.99 -2.60 18.84
CA GLN A 59 5.28 -1.89 18.81
C GLN A 59 6.06 -2.08 17.50
N LEU A 60 5.54 -2.84 16.52
CA LEU A 60 6.24 -3.10 15.26
C LEU A 60 6.27 -1.85 14.37
N SER A 61 7.38 -1.61 13.69
CA SER A 61 7.44 -0.63 12.59
C SER A 61 7.07 -1.29 11.27
N ILE A 62 6.30 -0.60 10.43
CA ILE A 62 5.87 -1.11 9.12
C ILE A 62 6.27 -0.11 8.06
N LEU A 63 7.17 -0.53 7.17
CA LEU A 63 7.46 0.17 5.91
C LEU A 63 6.35 -0.15 4.90
N VAL A 64 5.83 0.88 4.25
CA VAL A 64 4.85 0.78 3.17
C VAL A 64 5.40 1.50 1.96
N HIS A 65 5.44 0.86 0.80
CA HIS A 65 5.88 1.49 -0.45
C HIS A 65 5.13 0.90 -1.64
N PRO A 66 5.01 1.62 -2.77
CA PRO A 66 4.48 1.07 -4.01
C PRO A 66 5.45 0.08 -4.65
N LEU A 67 4.97 -0.67 -5.65
CA LEU A 67 5.77 -1.60 -6.45
C LEU A 67 5.85 -1.08 -7.89
N THR A 68 6.89 -0.30 -8.19
CA THR A 68 7.19 0.21 -9.53
C THR A 68 8.54 -0.31 -10.02
N ARG A 69 8.98 0.17 -11.18
CA ARG A 69 10.33 -0.11 -11.69
C ARG A 69 11.41 0.67 -10.95
N GLU A 70 11.04 1.65 -10.12
CA GLU A 70 11.96 2.57 -9.44
C GLU A 70 12.09 2.17 -7.98
N GLU A 71 12.53 0.94 -7.71
CA GLU A 71 12.51 0.34 -6.37
C GLU A 71 13.23 1.21 -5.33
N ARG A 72 14.39 1.80 -5.64
CA ARG A 72 15.05 2.72 -4.71
C ARG A 72 14.16 3.93 -4.39
N GLU A 73 13.57 4.56 -5.39
CA GLU A 73 12.69 5.72 -5.19
C GLU A 73 11.42 5.35 -4.42
N ASP A 74 10.88 4.15 -4.68
CA ASP A 74 9.73 3.61 -3.96
C ASP A 74 10.03 3.45 -2.46
N HIS A 75 11.23 2.99 -2.11
CA HIS A 75 11.66 2.83 -0.71
C HIS A 75 12.07 4.15 -0.05
N GLU A 76 12.66 5.08 -0.81
CA GLU A 76 13.24 6.32 -0.29
C GLU A 76 12.22 7.46 -0.19
N LEU A 77 11.52 7.76 -1.30
CA LEU A 77 10.72 8.97 -1.43
C LEU A 77 9.21 8.71 -1.47
N ARG A 78 8.80 7.54 -1.98
CA ARG A 78 7.38 7.18 -2.11
C ARG A 78 6.92 6.23 -1.00
N SER A 79 7.74 6.07 0.03
CA SER A 79 7.43 5.22 1.17
C SER A 79 6.69 5.98 2.27
N ALA A 80 5.99 5.22 3.10
CA ALA A 80 5.38 5.66 4.34
C ALA A 80 5.78 4.69 5.47
N TRP A 81 5.75 5.19 6.70
CA TRP A 81 6.01 4.39 7.89
C TRP A 81 4.82 4.41 8.84
N ILE A 82 4.43 3.23 9.32
CA ILE A 82 3.54 3.09 10.46
C ILE A 82 4.39 2.78 11.69
N GLY A 83 4.57 3.77 12.55
CA GLY A 83 5.49 3.71 13.69
C GLY A 83 6.89 4.27 13.37
N PRO A 84 7.87 4.03 14.26
CA PRO A 84 9.22 4.58 14.10
C PRO A 84 9.91 4.04 12.84
N PRO A 85 10.48 4.88 11.98
CA PRO A 85 11.16 4.41 10.78
C PRO A 85 12.50 3.73 11.11
N PHE A 86 12.98 2.90 10.18
CA PHE A 86 14.34 2.37 10.21
C PHE A 86 15.19 2.99 9.09
N PRO A 87 16.51 3.16 9.29
CA PRO A 87 17.42 3.61 8.25
C PRO A 87 17.66 2.48 7.25
N LEU A 88 16.97 2.52 6.11
CA LEU A 88 17.12 1.50 5.07
C LEU A 88 18.49 1.60 4.39
N ASP A 89 19.07 0.46 4.02
CA ASP A 89 20.27 0.40 3.18
C ASP A 89 19.87 0.46 1.71
N LEU A 90 19.66 1.68 1.21
CA LEU A 90 19.25 1.93 -0.18
C LEU A 90 20.30 1.49 -1.21
N THR A 91 21.55 1.23 -0.80
CA THR A 91 22.60 0.72 -1.70
C THR A 91 22.29 -0.69 -2.22
N LYS A 92 21.38 -1.41 -1.55
CA LYS A 92 20.94 -2.76 -1.92
C LYS A 92 19.86 -2.79 -2.99
N LEU A 93 19.33 -1.65 -3.38
CA LEU A 93 18.26 -1.54 -4.38
C LEU A 93 18.79 -1.02 -5.71
N PRO A 94 18.30 -1.55 -6.84
CA PRO A 94 18.59 -0.99 -8.15
C PRO A 94 17.96 0.40 -8.27
N LEU A 95 18.60 1.27 -9.07
CA LEU A 95 18.02 2.57 -9.41
C LEU A 95 16.74 2.40 -10.23
N ARG A 96 16.75 1.46 -11.16
CA ARG A 96 15.61 1.11 -12.00
C ARG A 96 15.71 -0.34 -12.45
N SER A 97 14.62 -1.07 -12.35
CA SER A 97 14.47 -2.45 -12.83
C SER A 97 13.92 -2.47 -14.26
N ASP A 98 14.26 -3.52 -15.03
CA ASP A 98 13.74 -3.69 -16.39
C ASP A 98 12.25 -4.05 -16.40
N GLU A 99 11.84 -4.86 -15.43
CA GLU A 99 10.48 -5.32 -15.25
C GLU A 99 9.83 -4.67 -14.03
N ILE A 100 8.49 -4.59 -14.04
CA ILE A 100 7.71 -4.26 -12.84
C ILE A 100 7.72 -5.52 -11.96
N PRO A 101 8.03 -5.43 -10.65
CA PRO A 101 8.04 -6.58 -9.74
C PRO A 101 6.61 -7.04 -9.41
N LEU A 102 5.93 -7.61 -10.41
CA LEU A 102 4.54 -8.03 -10.29
C LEU A 102 4.43 -9.23 -9.35
N GLN A 103 3.55 -9.13 -8.36
CA GLN A 103 3.28 -10.18 -7.40
C GLN A 103 1.83 -10.66 -7.50
N TYR A 104 1.63 -11.97 -7.38
CA TYR A 104 0.32 -12.65 -7.37
C TYR A 104 -0.62 -12.33 -8.56
N PRO A 105 -0.15 -12.36 -9.82
CA PRO A 105 -0.99 -12.04 -11.00
C PRO A 105 -2.22 -12.94 -11.16
N SER A 106 -2.18 -14.17 -10.60
CA SER A 106 -3.30 -15.11 -10.62
C SER A 106 -4.55 -14.60 -9.88
N LEU A 107 -4.38 -13.63 -8.97
CA LEU A 107 -5.50 -13.03 -8.23
C LEU A 107 -6.30 -12.04 -9.06
N LYS A 108 -5.78 -11.55 -10.20
CA LYS A 108 -6.46 -10.59 -11.10
C LYS A 108 -6.99 -9.34 -10.38
N VAL A 109 -6.17 -8.78 -9.50
CA VAL A 109 -6.44 -7.54 -8.75
C VAL A 109 -5.22 -6.61 -8.83
N GLY A 110 -5.36 -5.36 -8.42
CA GLY A 110 -4.33 -4.34 -8.56
C GLY A 110 -3.95 -4.15 -10.03
N TYR A 111 -2.65 -4.12 -10.34
CA TYR A 111 -2.17 -3.99 -11.72
C TYR A 111 -2.50 -5.18 -12.64
N SER A 112 -2.94 -6.31 -12.08
CA SER A 112 -3.41 -7.46 -12.86
C SER A 112 -4.94 -7.50 -13.04
N SER A 113 -5.66 -6.48 -12.55
CA SER A 113 -7.11 -6.41 -12.69
C SER A 113 -7.55 -6.24 -14.14
N THR A 114 -8.59 -6.98 -14.53
CA THR A 114 -9.28 -6.82 -15.82
C THR A 114 -10.55 -5.99 -15.69
N VAL A 115 -10.89 -5.55 -14.48
CA VAL A 115 -12.05 -4.68 -14.24
C VAL A 115 -11.73 -3.30 -14.84
N PRO A 116 -12.57 -2.75 -15.72
CA PRO A 116 -12.34 -1.43 -16.29
C PRO A 116 -12.26 -0.36 -15.20
N PHE A 117 -11.23 0.48 -15.26
CA PHE A 117 -11.18 1.69 -14.44
C PHE A 117 -12.30 2.65 -14.84
N MET A 118 -12.79 3.42 -13.87
CA MET A 118 -13.69 4.53 -14.14
C MET A 118 -13.03 5.51 -15.12
N ASN A 119 -13.73 5.82 -16.22
CA ASN A 119 -13.22 6.72 -17.24
C ASN A 119 -13.13 8.17 -16.68
N LEU A 120 -12.45 9.06 -17.41
CA LEU A 120 -12.24 10.44 -16.94
C LEU A 120 -13.54 11.24 -16.81
N GLU A 121 -14.53 10.98 -17.65
CA GLU A 121 -15.82 11.67 -17.62
C GLU A 121 -16.62 11.32 -16.37
N ASP A 122 -16.73 10.02 -16.05
CA ASP A 122 -17.37 9.51 -14.85
C ASP A 122 -16.67 10.03 -13.58
N ARG A 123 -15.32 10.06 -13.59
CA ARG A 123 -14.53 10.62 -12.48
C ARG A 123 -14.79 12.11 -12.30
N ALA A 124 -14.88 12.87 -13.40
CA ALA A 124 -15.17 14.30 -13.35
C ALA A 124 -16.60 14.56 -12.85
N ALA A 125 -17.58 13.76 -13.29
CA ALA A 125 -18.96 13.84 -12.81
C ALA A 125 -19.06 13.55 -11.31
N LEU A 126 -18.33 12.54 -10.81
CA LEU A 126 -18.25 12.26 -9.38
C LEU A 126 -17.65 13.45 -8.61
N GLY A 127 -16.55 14.03 -9.12
CA GLY A 127 -15.94 15.22 -8.53
C GLY A 127 -16.90 16.41 -8.45
N ALA A 128 -17.63 16.70 -9.53
CA ALA A 128 -18.63 17.76 -9.55
C ALA A 128 -19.77 17.54 -8.54
N ASN A 129 -20.17 16.28 -8.32
CA ASN A 129 -21.17 15.93 -7.31
C ASN A 129 -20.63 16.15 -5.89
N VAL A 130 -19.37 15.80 -5.62
CA VAL A 130 -18.70 16.09 -4.34
C VAL A 130 -18.66 17.59 -4.09
N GLU A 131 -18.20 18.39 -5.04
CA GLU A 131 -18.14 19.86 -4.89
C GLU A 131 -19.52 20.45 -4.59
N ARG A 132 -20.56 20.00 -5.29
CA ARG A 132 -21.94 20.44 -5.03
C ARG A 132 -22.40 20.10 -3.61
N ALA A 133 -22.03 18.93 -3.08
CA ALA A 133 -22.35 18.56 -1.71
C ALA A 133 -21.59 19.44 -0.70
N LEU A 134 -20.29 19.65 -0.93
CA LEU A 134 -19.42 20.44 -0.06
C LEU A 134 -19.81 21.92 -0.01
N LEU A 135 -20.57 22.47 -0.98
CA LEU A 135 -21.11 23.84 -0.91
C LEU A 135 -21.83 24.14 0.41
N LYS A 136 -22.46 23.14 1.04
CA LYS A 136 -23.21 23.30 2.29
C LYS A 136 -22.34 23.08 3.54
N GLU A 137 -21.16 22.51 3.38
CA GLU A 137 -20.23 22.20 4.48
C GLU A 137 -19.36 23.43 4.78
N LYS A 138 -19.50 23.99 5.98
CA LYS A 138 -18.83 25.25 6.37
C LYS A 138 -17.32 25.09 6.56
N ASP A 139 -16.90 23.91 6.99
CA ASP A 139 -15.49 23.61 7.29
C ASP A 139 -14.75 23.03 6.07
N ALA A 140 -15.46 22.76 4.97
CA ALA A 140 -14.87 22.27 3.74
C ALA A 140 -14.25 23.43 2.95
N ALA A 141 -12.94 23.35 2.69
CA ALA A 141 -12.27 24.26 1.78
C ALA A 141 -12.91 24.20 0.38
N ARG A 142 -13.00 25.34 -0.29
CA ARG A 142 -13.51 25.42 -1.66
C ARG A 142 -12.44 24.99 -2.65
N ALA A 143 -12.82 24.18 -3.65
CA ALA A 143 -11.93 23.89 -4.76
C ALA A 143 -11.54 25.20 -5.50
N PRO A 144 -10.26 25.36 -5.88
CA PRO A 144 -9.85 26.45 -6.76
C PRO A 144 -10.58 26.38 -8.11
N ILE A 145 -10.90 27.55 -8.67
CA ILE A 145 -11.40 27.63 -10.05
C ILE A 145 -10.22 27.34 -11.00
N PRO A 146 -10.41 26.52 -12.05
CA PRO A 146 -9.38 26.26 -13.06
C PRO A 146 -8.83 27.52 -13.73
#